data_AF-A0A7Y1YKB0-F1
#
_entry.id   AF-A0A7Y1YKB0-F1
#
_cell.length_a   1.000
_cell.length_b   1.000
_cell.length_c   1.000
_cell.angle_alpha   90.00
_cell.angle_beta   90.00
_cell.angle_gamma   90.00
#
_symmetry.space_group_name_H-M   'P 1'
#
loop_
_entity.id
_entity.type
_entity.pdbx_description
1 polymer ?
#
loop_
_entity_poly.entity_id
_entity_poly.type
_entity_poly.pdbx_seq_one_letter_code
_entity_poly.pdbx_strand_id
1 'polypeptide(L)'
;MVLTVILLVLFVGIVLLLLIPVELCIDTRTDQYYLKIGHLAKASVQSHETEIVCVKLNIIGYQRLLFPLQMQMKKKAKQNKKKSKRKRIDELQGNFKKGLKVMKSFKVREFLIDVDTGDCIYNSKLYPVAALLNYRYGGCHVNFQGRNQLVLRIENRPIYILRSFINL
;
A
#
# COMPACT_ATOMS: atom_id res chain seq x y z
N MET A 1 29.69 -7.13 -31.14
CA MET A 1 29.91 -5.72 -30.79
C MET A 1 28.59 -4.96 -30.66
N VAL A 2 27.76 -4.84 -31.70
CA VAL A 2 26.47 -4.11 -31.60
C VAL A 2 25.47 -4.83 -30.68
N LEU A 3 25.27 -6.14 -30.85
CA LEU A 3 24.36 -6.92 -30.00
C LEU A 3 24.75 -6.89 -28.51
N THR A 4 26.05 -6.98 -28.23
CA THR A 4 26.58 -6.92 -26.86
C THR A 4 26.33 -5.57 -26.21
N VAL A 5 26.44 -4.47 -26.97
CA VAL A 5 26.11 -3.12 -26.49
C VAL A 5 24.61 -3.00 -26.21
N ILE A 6 23.75 -3.50 -27.09
CA ILE A 6 22.29 -3.47 -26.89
C ILE A 6 21.90 -4.22 -25.61
N LEU A 7 22.43 -5.42 -25.41
CA LEU A 7 22.16 -6.22 -24.21
C LEU A 7 22.65 -5.52 -22.94
N LEU A 8 23.84 -4.91 -22.97
CA LEU A 8 24.36 -4.14 -21.85
C LEU A 8 23.45 -2.97 -21.48
N VAL A 9 23.01 -2.19 -22.48
CA VAL A 9 22.10 -1.06 -22.27
C VAL A 9 20.77 -1.51 -21.67
N LEU A 10 20.19 -2.60 -22.19
CA LEU A 10 18.96 -3.17 -21.66
C LEU A 10 19.12 -3.62 -20.21
N PHE A 11 20.23 -4.30 -19.92
CA PHE A 11 20.53 -4.78 -18.57
C PHE A 11 20.66 -3.61 -17.58
N VAL A 12 21.42 -2.56 -17.94
CA VAL A 12 21.54 -1.35 -17.14
C VAL A 12 20.17 -0.70 -16.93
N GLY A 13 19.33 -0.61 -17.96
CA GLY A 13 17.97 -0.09 -17.86
C GLY A 13 17.10 -0.84 -16.85
N ILE A 14 17.16 -2.18 -16.85
CA ILE A 14 16.42 -3.01 -15.88
C ILE A 14 16.94 -2.78 -14.45
N VAL A 15 18.26 -2.73 -14.26
CA VAL A 15 18.86 -2.47 -12.94
C VAL A 15 18.43 -1.10 -12.41
N LEU A 16 18.44 -0.07 -13.25
CA LEU A 16 17.97 1.26 -12.87
C LEU A 16 16.49 1.25 -12.48
N LEU A 17 15.63 0.55 -13.23
CA LEU A 17 14.21 0.42 -12.90
C LEU A 17 13.99 -0.21 -11.52
N LEU A 18 14.78 -1.22 -11.16
CA LEU A 18 14.66 -1.92 -9.87
C LEU A 18 15.13 -1.08 -8.67
N LEU A 19 15.91 -0.01 -8.92
CA LEU A 19 16.40 0.90 -7.90
C LEU A 19 15.45 2.07 -7.62
N ILE A 20 14.42 2.27 -8.45
CA ILE A 20 13.44 3.35 -8.29
C ILE A 20 12.55 3.08 -7.06
N PRO A 21 12.35 4.07 -6.18
CA PRO A 21 11.48 3.91 -5.01
C PRO A 21 10.01 3.87 -5.41
N VAL A 22 9.28 2.97 -4.77
CA VAL A 22 7.82 2.87 -4.77
C VAL A 22 7.33 3.36 -3.42
N GLU A 23 6.53 4.42 -3.42
CA GLU A 23 5.99 5.09 -2.24
C GLU A 23 4.47 4.90 -2.19
N LEU A 24 3.97 4.43 -1.05
CA LEU A 24 2.56 4.40 -0.71
C LEU A 24 2.31 5.43 0.39
N CYS A 25 1.38 6.35 0.15
CA CYS A 25 0.94 7.35 1.11
C CYS A 25 -0.56 7.21 1.36
N ILE A 26 -0.92 7.14 2.64
CA ILE A 26 -2.29 7.20 3.14
C ILE A 26 -2.27 8.28 4.22
N ASP A 27 -2.89 9.42 3.95
CA ASP A 27 -2.99 10.53 4.89
C ASP A 27 -4.43 11.02 4.91
N THR A 28 -5.13 10.66 5.99
CA THR A 28 -6.53 11.05 6.19
C THR A 28 -6.68 12.48 6.72
N ARG A 29 -5.58 13.17 7.05
CA ARG A 29 -5.62 14.57 7.52
C ARG A 29 -5.72 15.52 6.34
N THR A 30 -5.07 15.16 5.24
CA THR A 30 -4.99 15.97 4.01
C THR A 30 -5.77 15.34 2.84
N ASP A 31 -6.50 14.25 3.10
CA ASP A 31 -7.18 13.43 2.09
C ASP A 31 -6.27 12.99 0.93
N GLN A 32 -5.01 12.69 1.25
CA GLN A 32 -4.02 12.25 0.28
C GLN A 32 -3.83 10.74 0.33
N TYR A 33 -4.21 10.09 -0.75
CA TYR A 33 -4.05 8.65 -0.91
C TYR A 33 -3.39 8.39 -2.26
N TYR A 34 -2.13 7.98 -2.28
CA TYR A 34 -1.45 7.70 -3.54
C TYR A 34 -0.40 6.60 -3.47
N LEU A 35 -0.20 5.96 -4.61
CA LEU A 35 0.91 5.08 -4.91
C LEU A 35 1.77 5.74 -6.00
N LYS A 36 3.06 5.91 -5.76
CA LYS A 36 4.00 6.59 -6.65
C LYS A 36 5.20 5.71 -6.91
N ILE A 37 5.69 5.70 -8.15
CA ILE A 37 6.92 5.01 -8.56
C ILE A 37 7.88 6.08 -9.07
N GLY A 38 8.76 6.57 -8.20
CA GLY A 38 9.67 7.68 -8.51
C GLY A 38 8.98 8.82 -9.27
N HIS A 39 9.51 9.17 -10.44
CA HIS A 39 8.91 10.15 -11.36
C HIS A 39 8.14 9.50 -12.53
N LEU A 40 8.00 8.18 -12.54
CA LEU A 40 7.47 7.42 -13.68
C LEU A 40 5.94 7.36 -13.67
N ALA A 41 5.38 7.11 -12.50
CA ALA A 41 3.95 6.93 -12.35
C ALA A 41 3.46 7.38 -10.97
N LYS A 42 2.26 7.93 -10.94
CA LYS A 42 1.50 8.24 -9.72
C LYS A 42 0.04 7.84 -9.93
N ALA A 43 -0.45 6.98 -9.06
CA ALA A 43 -1.86 6.66 -8.93
C ALA A 43 -2.37 7.33 -7.65
N SER A 44 -3.31 8.26 -7.75
CA SER A 44 -3.90 8.92 -6.57
C SER A 44 -5.40 8.69 -6.52
N VAL A 45 -5.92 8.45 -5.33
CA VAL A 45 -7.37 8.42 -5.07
C VAL A 45 -7.81 9.84 -4.71
N GLN A 46 -8.90 10.28 -5.33
CA GLN A 46 -9.54 11.56 -5.09
C GLN A 46 -11.04 11.33 -4.96
N SER A 47 -11.70 12.07 -4.06
CA SER A 47 -13.15 12.14 -4.02
C SER A 47 -13.65 13.07 -5.13
N HIS A 48 -14.66 12.66 -5.88
CA HIS A 48 -15.27 13.48 -6.95
C HIS A 48 -16.73 13.76 -6.60
N GLU A 49 -17.28 14.89 -7.04
CA GLU A 49 -18.62 15.38 -6.69
C GLU A 49 -19.76 14.37 -6.96
N THR A 50 -19.55 13.42 -7.87
CA THR A 50 -20.54 12.42 -8.29
C THR A 50 -20.22 10.99 -7.81
N GLU A 51 -19.00 10.71 -7.35
CA GLU A 51 -18.59 9.38 -6.91
C GLU A 51 -17.62 9.41 -5.72
N ILE A 52 -17.84 8.49 -4.78
CA ILE A 52 -17.08 8.37 -3.53
C ILE A 52 -15.58 8.15 -3.76
N VAL A 53 -15.19 7.50 -4.88
CA VAL A 53 -13.79 7.12 -5.17
C VAL A 53 -13.45 7.24 -6.66
N CYS A 54 -12.59 8.20 -7.03
CA CYS A 54 -11.95 8.30 -8.34
C CYS A 54 -10.45 8.01 -8.23
N VAL A 55 -9.89 7.21 -9.16
CA VAL A 55 -8.45 6.92 -9.22
C VAL A 55 -7.84 7.64 -10.41
N LYS A 56 -7.04 8.68 -10.15
CA LYS A 56 -6.27 9.40 -11.16
C LYS A 56 -4.92 8.70 -11.37
N LEU A 57 -4.73 8.15 -12.56
CA LEU A 57 -3.46 7.60 -13.02
C LEU A 57 -2.71 8.66 -13.84
N ASN A 58 -1.49 8.97 -13.43
CA ASN A 58 -0.56 9.82 -14.15
C ASN A 58 0.71 9.01 -14.41
N ILE A 59 1.00 8.73 -15.67
CA ILE A 59 2.20 8.05 -16.15
C ILE A 59 2.88 9.03 -17.10
N ILE A 60 4.21 8.94 -17.26
CA ILE A 60 4.94 9.77 -18.24
C ILE A 60 4.24 9.70 -19.61
N GLY A 61 3.73 10.85 -20.08
CA GLY A 61 3.04 10.99 -21.37
C GLY A 61 1.58 10.52 -21.41
N TYR A 62 1.00 10.06 -20.30
CA TYR A 62 -0.38 9.56 -20.28
C TYR A 62 -1.11 9.78 -18.95
N GLN A 63 -2.30 10.35 -19.02
CA GLN A 63 -3.16 10.58 -17.85
C GLN A 63 -4.54 9.96 -18.07
N ARG A 64 -5.04 9.21 -17.08
CA ARG A 64 -6.37 8.60 -17.14
C ARG A 64 -7.04 8.63 -15.78
N LEU A 65 -8.33 8.97 -15.77
CA LEU A 65 -9.21 8.85 -14.62
C LEU A 65 -9.95 7.51 -14.69
N LEU A 66 -9.91 6.75 -13.61
CA LEU A 66 -10.61 5.48 -13.46
C LEU A 66 -11.67 5.58 -12.38
N PHE A 67 -12.85 5.03 -12.67
CA PHE A 67 -14.01 4.99 -11.78
C PHE A 67 -14.25 3.53 -11.35
N PRO A 68 -13.54 3.05 -10.31
CA PRO A 68 -13.55 1.63 -9.95
C PRO A 68 -14.93 1.11 -9.51
N LEU A 69 -15.76 1.95 -8.91
CA LEU A 69 -17.10 1.60 -8.43
C LEU A 69 -18.02 1.15 -9.60
N GLN A 70 -17.99 1.87 -10.72
CA GLN A 70 -18.78 1.51 -11.92
C GLN A 70 -18.30 0.21 -12.57
N MET A 71 -16.99 -0.08 -12.51
CA MET A 71 -16.42 -1.31 -13.06
C MET A 71 -16.83 -2.56 -12.25
N GLN A 72 -17.01 -2.43 -10.93
CA GLN A 72 -17.45 -3.54 -10.08
C GLN A 72 -18.90 -3.93 -10.32
N MET A 73 -19.79 -2.95 -10.57
CA MET A 73 -21.20 -3.24 -10.89
C MET A 73 -21.34 -4.04 -12.19
N LYS A 74 -20.50 -3.78 -13.19
CA LYS A 74 -20.48 -4.55 -14.46
C LYS A 74 -19.92 -5.98 -14.31
N LYS A 75 -18.98 -6.22 -13.39
CA LYS A 75 -18.40 -7.56 -13.17
C LYS A 75 -19.31 -8.50 -12.38
N LYS A 76 -20.11 -7.99 -11.43
CA LYS A 76 -21.05 -8.83 -10.65
C LYS A 76 -22.13 -9.49 -11.51
N ALA A 77 -22.45 -8.93 -12.69
CA ALA A 77 -23.41 -9.52 -13.62
C ALA A 77 -22.89 -10.76 -14.39
N LYS A 78 -21.58 -11.07 -14.36
CA LYS A 78 -20.97 -12.12 -15.22
C LYS A 78 -20.30 -13.29 -14.50
N GLN A 79 -20.31 -13.35 -13.16
CA GLN A 79 -19.66 -14.44 -12.42
C GLN A 79 -20.58 -15.06 -11.38
N ASN A 80 -21.67 -15.66 -11.84
CA ASN A 80 -22.31 -16.76 -11.12
C ASN A 80 -21.97 -18.07 -11.83
N LYS A 81 -20.86 -18.68 -11.42
CA LYS A 81 -20.51 -20.11 -11.46
C LYS A 81 -19.00 -20.30 -11.60
N LYS A 82 -18.33 -20.52 -10.47
CA LYS A 82 -17.25 -21.50 -10.34
C LYS A 82 -17.17 -21.92 -8.87
N LYS A 83 -17.51 -23.18 -8.59
CA LYS A 83 -17.33 -23.82 -7.29
C LYS A 83 -15.84 -23.76 -6.94
N SER A 84 -15.53 -23.10 -5.82
CA SER A 84 -14.19 -23.04 -5.26
C SER A 84 -13.78 -24.42 -4.76
N LYS A 85 -12.70 -25.00 -5.33
CA LYS A 85 -12.02 -26.14 -4.74
C LYS A 85 -11.38 -25.67 -3.43
N ARG A 86 -11.77 -26.29 -2.32
CA ARG A 86 -11.19 -26.09 -0.99
C ARG A 86 -9.70 -26.47 -1.05
N LYS A 87 -8.81 -25.51 -1.31
CA LYS A 87 -7.37 -25.73 -1.20
C LYS A 87 -7.01 -25.94 0.27
N ARG A 88 -6.18 -26.97 0.53
CA ARG A 88 -5.75 -27.40 1.87
C ARG A 88 -5.15 -26.22 2.64
N ILE A 89 -5.55 -26.11 3.89
CA ILE A 89 -5.10 -25.11 4.87
C ILE A 89 -3.57 -25.19 5.09
N ASP A 90 -2.95 -26.33 4.78
CA ASP A 90 -1.51 -26.56 4.94
C ASP A 90 -0.62 -25.75 3.97
N GLU A 91 -1.13 -25.38 2.77
CA GLU A 91 -0.39 -24.51 1.82
C GLU A 91 -0.32 -23.04 2.29
N LEU A 92 -1.19 -22.62 3.21
CA LEU A 92 -1.24 -21.24 3.72
C LEU A 92 -0.16 -20.97 4.77
N GLN A 93 0.17 -21.94 5.62
CA GLN A 93 1.16 -21.76 6.69
C GLN A 93 2.60 -21.62 6.15
N GLY A 94 2.96 -22.37 5.10
CA GLY A 94 4.27 -22.26 4.44
C GLY A 94 4.50 -20.90 3.75
N ASN A 95 3.44 -20.21 3.35
CA ASN A 95 3.50 -18.92 2.65
C ASN A 95 3.47 -17.71 3.58
N PHE A 96 3.04 -17.86 4.85
CA PHE A 96 2.97 -16.74 5.79
C PHE A 96 4.36 -16.18 6.12
N LYS A 97 5.35 -17.05 6.36
CA LYS A 97 6.74 -16.62 6.61
C LYS A 97 7.34 -15.85 5.42
N LYS A 98 7.00 -16.28 4.20
CA LYS A 98 7.41 -15.59 2.95
C LYS A 98 6.78 -14.20 2.86
N GLY A 99 5.46 -14.12 3.08
CA GLY A 99 4.73 -12.86 3.12
C GLY A 99 5.29 -11.88 4.16
N LEU A 100 5.59 -12.37 5.37
CA LEU A 100 6.16 -11.55 6.44
C LEU A 100 7.55 -11.02 6.07
N LYS A 101 8.38 -11.80 5.37
CA LYS A 101 9.70 -11.36 4.89
C LYS A 101 9.56 -10.26 3.82
N VAL A 102 8.60 -10.40 2.90
CA VAL A 102 8.27 -9.36 1.92
C VAL A 102 7.79 -8.09 2.63
N MET A 103 6.87 -8.20 3.59
CA MET A 103 6.40 -7.04 4.36
C MET A 103 7.53 -6.31 5.09
N LYS A 104 8.50 -7.05 5.65
CA LYS A 104 9.68 -6.47 6.31
C LYS A 104 10.63 -5.73 5.36
N SER A 105 10.55 -5.95 4.04
CA SER A 105 11.35 -5.19 3.07
C SER A 105 10.85 -3.75 2.91
N PHE A 106 9.59 -3.48 3.26
CA PHE A 106 9.02 -2.15 3.20
C PHE A 106 9.49 -1.31 4.38
N LYS A 107 9.98 -0.11 4.08
CA LYS A 107 10.39 0.87 5.07
C LYS A 107 9.22 1.80 5.38
N VAL A 108 8.80 1.81 6.64
CA VAL A 108 7.85 2.81 7.14
C VAL A 108 8.60 4.14 7.29
N ARG A 109 8.19 5.17 6.56
CA ARG A 109 8.74 6.53 6.60
C ARG A 109 8.01 7.38 7.64
N GLU A 110 6.71 7.20 7.76
CA GLU A 110 5.87 7.93 8.69
C GLU A 110 4.70 7.02 9.10
N PHE A 111 4.43 6.97 10.40
CA PHE A 111 3.26 6.30 10.94
C PHE A 111 2.72 7.13 12.08
N LEU A 112 1.47 7.57 11.94
CA LEU A 112 0.72 8.26 12.98
C LEU A 112 -0.71 7.76 12.92
N ILE A 113 -1.25 7.38 14.06
CA ILE A 113 -2.66 7.07 14.23
C ILE A 113 -3.17 7.86 15.43
N ASP A 114 -4.29 8.56 15.25
CA ASP A 114 -5.04 9.23 16.31
C ASP A 114 -6.44 8.62 16.33
N VAL A 115 -6.84 8.00 17.45
CA VAL A 115 -8.07 7.23 17.55
C VAL A 115 -8.99 7.82 18.60
N ASP A 116 -10.26 7.96 18.24
CA ASP A 116 -11.36 8.24 19.14
C ASP A 116 -12.56 7.35 18.78
N THR A 117 -13.00 6.55 19.76
CA THR A 117 -14.13 5.62 19.61
C THR A 117 -15.50 6.28 19.84
N GLY A 118 -15.55 7.54 20.26
CA GLY A 118 -16.75 8.26 20.67
C GLY A 118 -17.20 7.97 22.10
N ASP A 119 -16.52 7.07 22.80
CA ASP A 119 -16.81 6.68 24.18
C ASP A 119 -15.58 6.86 25.06
N CYS A 120 -15.75 7.61 26.15
CA CYS A 120 -14.67 7.97 27.06
C CYS A 120 -14.09 6.75 27.80
N ILE A 121 -14.89 5.72 28.10
CA ILE A 121 -14.44 4.50 28.75
C ILE A 121 -13.57 3.69 27.79
N TYR A 122 -14.00 3.54 26.54
CA TYR A 122 -13.21 2.81 25.53
C TYR A 122 -11.90 3.54 25.19
N ASN A 123 -11.93 4.86 25.01
CA ASN A 123 -10.71 5.65 24.79
C ASN A 123 -9.75 5.51 25.98
N SER A 124 -10.25 5.59 27.22
CA SER A 124 -9.41 5.41 28.41
C SER A 124 -8.74 4.03 28.47
N LYS A 125 -9.43 2.97 28.01
CA LYS A 125 -8.86 1.62 27.91
C LYS A 125 -7.79 1.50 26.81
N LEU A 126 -7.85 2.33 25.76
CA LEU A 126 -6.85 2.36 24.70
C LEU A 126 -5.56 3.08 25.12
N TYR A 127 -5.60 3.96 26.12
CA TYR A 127 -4.41 4.71 26.57
C TYR A 127 -3.22 3.82 26.96
N PRO A 128 -3.38 2.78 27.81
CA PRO A 128 -2.29 1.86 28.13
C PRO A 128 -1.74 1.14 26.90
N VAL A 129 -2.61 0.77 25.96
CA VAL A 129 -2.22 0.10 24.70
C VAL A 129 -1.41 1.06 23.83
N ALA A 130 -1.86 2.30 23.67
CA ALA A 130 -1.14 3.33 22.92
C ALA A 130 0.22 3.67 23.56
N ALA A 131 0.29 3.76 24.89
CA ALA A 131 1.53 3.96 25.62
C ALA A 131 2.53 2.81 25.37
N LEU A 132 2.07 1.56 25.39
CA LEU A 132 2.89 0.39 25.10
C LEU A 132 3.41 0.39 23.65
N LEU A 133 2.55 0.73 22.68
CA LEU A 133 2.95 0.84 21.27
C LEU A 133 3.97 1.98 21.06
N ASN A 134 3.76 3.11 21.74
CA ASN A 134 4.65 4.26 21.66
C ASN A 134 6.03 4.00 22.23
N TYR A 135 6.14 3.12 23.24
CA TYR A 135 7.44 2.73 23.81
C TYR A 135 8.40 2.13 22.75
N ARG A 136 7.87 1.43 21.74
CA ARG A 136 8.68 0.73 20.73
C ARG A 136 8.64 1.35 19.33
N TYR A 137 7.48 1.85 18.91
CA TYR A 137 7.24 2.24 17.53
C TYR A 137 6.86 3.72 17.37
N GLY A 138 6.24 4.32 18.39
CA GLY A 138 5.75 5.70 18.34
C GLY A 138 4.50 5.86 17.45
N GLY A 139 3.95 7.07 17.44
CA GLY A 139 2.89 7.49 16.51
C GLY A 139 1.47 7.10 16.89
N CYS A 140 1.22 6.42 18.01
CA CYS A 140 -0.13 6.03 18.44
C CYS A 140 -0.70 7.02 19.46
N HIS A 141 -1.82 7.65 19.14
CA HIS A 141 -2.49 8.60 20.01
C HIS A 141 -3.95 8.20 20.19
N VAL A 142 -4.45 8.46 21.40
CA VAL A 142 -5.86 8.29 21.74
C VAL A 142 -6.35 9.65 22.23
N ASN A 143 -7.44 10.12 21.66
CA ASN A 143 -8.03 11.41 22.03
C ASN A 143 -9.47 11.23 22.52
N PHE A 144 -10.06 12.34 22.96
CA PHE A 144 -11.45 12.43 23.42
C PHE A 144 -12.17 13.59 22.72
N GLN A 145 -11.73 13.91 21.51
CA GLN A 145 -12.12 15.10 20.75
C GLN A 145 -12.88 14.74 19.46
N GLY A 146 -13.25 13.47 19.29
CA GLY A 146 -13.91 12.92 18.11
C GLY A 146 -12.98 12.80 16.89
N ARG A 147 -11.66 12.89 17.06
CA ARG A 147 -10.72 12.87 15.92
C ARG A 147 -10.27 11.46 15.61
N ASN A 148 -10.38 11.08 14.34
CA ASN A 148 -9.80 9.85 13.82
C ASN A 148 -8.91 10.17 12.63
N GLN A 149 -7.60 9.93 12.79
CA GLN A 149 -6.60 10.27 11.78
C GLN A 149 -5.60 9.13 11.60
N LEU A 150 -5.20 8.89 10.35
CA LEU A 150 -4.16 7.94 10.00
C LEU A 150 -3.23 8.59 8.97
N VAL A 151 -1.95 8.61 9.30
CA VAL A 151 -0.85 8.91 8.38
C VAL A 151 0.02 7.67 8.30
N LEU A 152 0.14 7.11 7.11
CA LEU A 152 1.00 5.99 6.82
C LEU A 152 1.73 6.26 5.51
N ARG A 153 3.04 6.41 5.61
CA ARG A 153 3.94 6.52 4.46
C ARG A 153 4.90 5.35 4.48
N ILE A 154 4.83 4.53 3.44
CA ILE A 154 5.70 3.37 3.28
C ILE A 154 6.42 3.50 1.96
N GLU A 155 7.72 3.19 1.96
CA GLU A 155 8.55 3.17 0.77
C GLU A 155 9.23 1.80 0.62
N ASN A 156 9.42 1.35 -0.61
CA ASN A 156 10.27 0.21 -0.91
C ASN A 156 10.93 0.36 -2.29
N ARG A 157 12.02 -0.36 -2.55
CA ARG A 157 12.59 -0.50 -3.88
C ARG A 157 12.35 -1.92 -4.38
N PRO A 158 11.95 -2.12 -5.65
CA PRO A 158 11.71 -3.46 -6.18
C PRO A 158 12.86 -4.44 -5.93
N ILE A 159 14.11 -3.98 -5.94
CA ILE A 159 15.28 -4.81 -5.63
C ILE A 159 15.22 -5.46 -4.22
N TYR A 160 14.68 -4.77 -3.21
CA TYR A 160 14.57 -5.31 -1.85
C TYR A 160 13.44 -6.33 -1.73
N ILE A 161 12.35 -6.13 -2.48
CA ILE A 161 11.29 -7.13 -2.60
C ILE A 161 11.86 -8.40 -3.23
N LEU A 162 12.60 -8.29 -4.33
CA LEU A 162 13.24 -9.45 -4.97
C LEU A 162 14.22 -10.15 -4.02
N ARG A 163 15.04 -9.40 -3.29
CA ARG A 163 15.96 -9.95 -2.29
C ARG A 163 15.22 -10.75 -1.20
N SER A 164 14.01 -10.35 -0.84
CA SER A 164 13.19 -11.09 0.14
C SER A 164 12.73 -12.46 -0.36
N PHE A 165 12.66 -12.67 -1.67
CA PHE A 165 12.34 -13.96 -2.31
C PHE A 165 13.56 -14.83 -2.57
N ILE A 166 14.75 -14.25 -2.77
CA ILE A 166 15.98 -15.01 -3.06
C ILE A 166 16.63 -15.54 -1.78
N ASN A 167 16.63 -14.76 -0.70
CA ASN A 167 17.20 -15.17 0.59
C ASN A 167 16.25 -16.11 1.38
N LEU A 168 15.53 -17.00 0.70
CA LEU A 168 14.38 -17.74 1.23
C LEU A 168 14.74 -19.15 1.67
#